data_AF-A0A973XF61-F1
#
_entry.id   AF-A0A973XF61-F1
#
_cell.length_a   1.000
_cell.length_b   1.000
_cell.length_c   1.000
_cell.angle_alpha   90.00
_cell.angle_beta   90.00
_cell.angle_gamma   90.00
#
_symmetry.space_group_name_H-M   'P 1'
#
loop_
_entity.id
_entity.type
_entity.pdbx_description
1 polymer ?
#
loop_
_entity_poly.entity_id
_entity_poly.type
_entity_poly.pdbx_seq_one_letter_code
_entity_poly.pdbx_strand_id
1 'polypeptide(L)'
;AKWFADGTLAELPAIDAEPARYRQLAWALQPGDAVAFHMLTLHASGGVSPAARRRVFSVRYLGDDARHAVRPWRTSPPFTGLSERLADGAVMDDALFPLLD
;
A
#
# COMPACT_ATOMS: atom_id res chain seq x y z
N ALA A 1 11.65 -4.97 6.70
CA ALA A 1 10.59 -5.69 5.98
C ALA A 1 11.15 -7.01 5.44
N LYS A 2 10.46 -8.15 5.62
CA LYS A 2 11.00 -9.51 5.43
C LYS A 2 11.60 -9.84 4.04
N TRP A 3 11.43 -8.94 3.06
CA TRP A 3 11.87 -9.12 1.67
C TRP A 3 13.14 -8.35 1.33
N PHE A 4 13.63 -7.52 2.26
CA PHE A 4 14.84 -6.74 2.08
C PHE A 4 15.89 -7.20 3.09
N ALA A 5 17.17 -7.17 2.71
CA ALA A 5 18.26 -7.50 3.62
C ALA A 5 18.27 -6.53 4.82
N ASP A 6 18.71 -7.01 5.97
CA ASP A 6 18.78 -6.18 7.17
C ASP A 6 19.67 -4.95 6.93
N GLY A 7 19.23 -3.80 7.42
CA GLY A 7 19.92 -2.51 7.25
C GLY A 7 19.73 -1.82 5.89
N THR A 8 18.98 -2.40 4.95
CA THR A 8 18.71 -1.75 3.64
C THR A 8 17.64 -0.66 3.71
N LEU A 9 16.76 -0.70 4.71
CA LEU A 9 15.74 0.30 4.94
C LEU A 9 16.03 1.01 6.26
N ALA A 10 15.83 2.32 6.28
CA ALA A 10 15.89 3.08 7.53
C ALA A 10 14.77 2.62 8.49
N GLU A 11 15.12 2.53 9.77
CA GLU A 11 14.12 2.33 10.81
C GLU A 11 13.18 3.54 10.90
N LEU A 12 11.92 3.29 11.19
CA LEU A 12 10.99 4.37 11.47
C LEU A 12 11.41 5.05 12.79
N PRO A 13 11.41 6.39 12.85
CA PRO A 13 11.55 7.07 14.14
C PRO A 13 10.38 6.69 15.05
N ALA A 14 10.48 6.99 16.34
CA ALA A 14 9.43 6.72 17.32
C ALA A 14 8.22 7.67 17.16
N ILE A 15 7.51 7.56 16.03
CA ILE A 15 6.40 8.44 15.62
C ILE A 15 5.38 8.61 16.74
N ASP A 16 4.99 7.50 17.38
CA ASP A 16 3.99 7.46 18.45
C ASP A 16 4.46 8.14 19.74
N ALA A 17 5.77 8.25 19.96
CA ALA A 17 6.35 8.90 21.13
C ALA A 17 6.51 10.43 20.97
N GLU A 18 6.36 10.97 19.76
CA GLU A 18 6.54 12.40 19.46
C GLU A 18 5.31 13.03 18.76
N PRO A 19 4.11 13.00 19.34
CA PRO A 19 2.87 13.46 18.68
C PRO A 19 2.83 14.97 18.39
N ALA A 20 3.61 15.78 19.11
CA ALA A 20 3.75 17.21 18.83
C ALA A 20 4.62 17.49 17.60
N ARG A 21 5.51 16.56 17.23
CA ARG A 21 6.42 16.68 16.09
C ARG A 21 5.85 16.04 14.84
N TYR A 22 5.26 14.87 14.98
CA TYR A 22 4.64 14.14 13.87
C TYR A 22 3.13 14.26 13.97
N ARG A 23 2.53 15.05 13.07
CA ARG A 23 1.08 15.15 12.97
C ARG A 23 0.49 13.80 12.60
N GLN A 24 -0.33 13.25 13.49
CA GLN A 24 -1.07 12.01 13.26
C GLN A 24 -2.55 12.33 13.09
N LEU A 25 -3.17 11.72 12.08
CA LEU A 25 -4.60 11.85 11.82
C LEU A 25 -5.25 10.47 11.98
N ALA A 26 -6.37 10.43 12.69
CA ALA A 26 -7.13 9.21 12.94
C ALA A 26 -8.62 9.52 12.94
N TRP A 27 -9.41 8.57 12.44
CA TRP A 27 -10.85 8.69 12.33
C TRP A 27 -11.51 7.40 12.83
N ALA A 28 -12.62 7.55 13.56
CA ALA A 28 -13.55 6.46 13.79
C ALA A 28 -14.42 6.31 12.54
N LEU A 29 -14.42 5.13 11.92
CA LEU A 29 -15.14 4.84 10.69
C LEU A 29 -16.37 3.96 10.95
N GLN A 30 -17.46 4.23 10.25
CA GLN A 30 -18.65 3.39 10.17
C GLN A 30 -18.68 2.58 8.86
N PRO A 31 -19.47 1.50 8.77
CA PRO A 31 -19.66 0.80 7.51
C PRO A 31 -20.15 1.74 6.40
N GLY A 32 -19.38 1.82 5.31
CA GLY A 32 -19.64 2.73 4.19
C GLY A 32 -18.65 3.90 4.11
N ASP A 33 -17.99 4.25 5.21
CA ASP A 33 -16.94 5.27 5.20
C ASP A 33 -15.68 4.76 4.50
N ALA A 34 -14.97 5.67 3.84
CA ALA A 34 -13.71 5.39 3.17
C ALA A 34 -12.64 6.43 3.53
N VAL A 35 -11.38 5.98 3.56
CA VAL A 35 -10.21 6.85 3.67
C VAL A 35 -9.31 6.56 2.48
N ALA A 36 -8.99 7.59 1.71
CA ALA A 36 -8.02 7.54 0.63
C ALA A 36 -6.75 8.28 1.05
N PHE A 37 -5.59 7.70 0.75
CA PHE A 37 -4.30 8.31 1.04
C PHE A 37 -3.29 7.93 -0.04
N HIS A 38 -2.24 8.72 -0.17
CA HIS A 38 -1.19 8.49 -1.16
C HIS A 38 -0.34 7.25 -0.79
N MET A 39 0.15 6.49 -1.76
CA MET A 39 0.93 5.25 -1.49
C MET A 39 2.18 5.47 -0.63
N LEU A 40 2.71 6.69 -0.61
CA LEU A 40 3.88 7.08 0.21
C LEU A 40 3.51 7.55 1.63
N THR A 41 2.22 7.63 1.97
CA THR A 41 1.79 8.02 3.31
C THR A 41 2.06 6.90 4.31
N LEU A 42 2.84 7.19 5.35
CA LEU A 42 2.95 6.31 6.51
C LEU A 42 1.58 6.19 7.17
N HIS A 43 1.11 4.97 7.34
CA HIS A 43 -0.20 4.69 7.93
C HIS A 43 -0.12 3.44 8.80
N ALA A 44 -0.96 3.42 9.82
CA ALA A 44 -1.13 2.29 10.72
C ALA A 44 -2.61 2.15 11.08
N SER A 45 -2.95 1.05 11.74
CA SER A 45 -4.29 0.85 12.28
C SER A 45 -4.18 0.45 13.74
N GLY A 46 -5.08 0.97 14.58
CA GLY A 46 -5.28 0.41 15.92
C GLY A 46 -5.74 -1.05 15.86
N GLY A 47 -5.45 -1.81 16.93
CA GLY A 47 -5.93 -3.18 17.10
C GLY A 47 -7.46 -3.26 17.28
N VAL A 48 -7.98 -4.49 17.31
CA VAL A 48 -9.36 -4.78 17.68
C VAL A 48 -9.37 -5.51 19.01
N SER A 49 -10.43 -5.33 19.82
CA SER A 49 -10.58 -6.12 21.04
C SER A 49 -10.75 -7.62 20.71
N PRO A 50 -10.41 -8.55 21.61
CA PRO A 50 -10.44 -9.99 21.31
C PRO A 50 -11.79 -10.52 20.83
N ALA A 51 -12.90 -9.89 21.23
CA ALA A 51 -14.25 -10.26 20.85
C ALA A 51 -14.77 -9.56 19.57
N ALA A 52 -14.05 -8.55 19.07
CA ALA A 52 -14.46 -7.74 17.93
C ALA A 52 -13.79 -8.19 16.62
N ARG A 53 -14.47 -7.96 15.50
CA ARG A 53 -13.91 -8.15 14.15
C ARG A 53 -14.04 -6.87 13.36
N ARG A 54 -12.94 -6.45 12.73
CA ARG A 54 -12.92 -5.37 11.74
C ARG A 54 -12.73 -5.98 10.35
N ARG A 55 -13.69 -5.78 9.46
CA ARG A 55 -13.61 -6.18 8.05
C ARG A 55 -13.42 -4.92 7.21
N VAL A 56 -12.44 -4.94 6.33
CA VAL A 56 -12.09 -3.82 5.45
C VAL A 56 -11.87 -4.38 4.06
N PHE A 57 -12.32 -3.63 3.06
CA PHE A 57 -11.94 -3.81 1.67
C PHE A 57 -10.96 -2.69 1.30
N SER A 58 -9.83 -3.04 0.68
CA SER A 58 -8.81 -2.09 0.27
C SER A 58 -8.54 -2.26 -1.22
N VAL A 59 -8.52 -1.13 -1.92
CA VAL A 59 -8.19 -1.02 -3.34
C VAL A 59 -7.02 -0.07 -3.50
N ARG A 60 -6.28 -0.25 -4.59
CA ARG A 60 -5.19 0.65 -4.98
C ARG A 60 -5.49 1.11 -6.40
N TYR A 61 -5.42 2.41 -6.60
CA TYR A 61 -5.56 3.04 -7.90
C TYR A 61 -4.19 3.49 -8.38
N LEU A 62 -3.96 3.34 -9.67
CA LEU A 62 -2.77 3.81 -10.36
C LEU A 62 -3.16 5.02 -11.21
N GLY A 63 -2.28 6.01 -11.29
CA GLY A 63 -2.46 7.12 -12.23
C GLY A 63 -2.17 6.66 -13.66
N ASP A 64 -2.67 7.43 -14.64
CA ASP A 64 -2.48 7.16 -16.07
C ASP A 64 -1.01 7.20 -16.50
N ASP A 65 -0.15 7.84 -15.69
CA ASP A 65 1.30 7.94 -15.89
C ASP A 65 2.08 6.76 -15.27
N ALA A 66 1.40 5.85 -14.57
CA ALA A 66 2.03 4.70 -13.94
C ALA A 66 2.65 3.76 -14.98
N ARG A 67 3.86 3.27 -14.65
CA ARG A 67 4.61 2.34 -15.49
C ARG A 67 4.85 1.03 -14.75
N HIS A 68 4.83 -0.06 -15.50
CA HIS A 68 5.24 -1.35 -14.98
C HIS A 68 6.72 -1.29 -14.59
N ALA A 69 7.02 -1.87 -13.44
CA ALA A 69 8.32 -1.75 -12.83
C ALA A 69 8.75 -3.13 -12.36
N VAL A 70 9.58 -3.81 -13.16
CA VAL A 70 10.09 -5.14 -12.84
C VAL A 70 11.04 -5.01 -11.66
N ARG A 71 10.89 -5.89 -10.66
CA ARG A 71 11.72 -5.89 -9.45
C ARG A 71 12.47 -7.20 -9.31
N PRO A 72 13.74 -7.17 -8.89
CA PRO A 72 14.50 -8.40 -8.61
C PRO A 72 14.04 -9.07 -7.30
N TRP A 73 13.10 -8.47 -6.57
CA TRP A 73 12.46 -9.03 -5.38
C TRP A 73 10.98 -9.29 -5.61
N ARG A 74 10.41 -10.17 -4.78
CA ARG A 74 8.98 -10.49 -4.81
C ARG A 74 8.12 -9.28 -4.44
N THR A 75 7.15 -8.96 -5.29
CA THR A 75 6.11 -7.94 -5.03
C THR A 75 4.90 -8.56 -4.30
N SER A 76 4.13 -7.71 -3.62
CA SER A 76 2.94 -8.11 -2.87
C SER A 76 1.72 -7.22 -3.20
N PRO A 77 0.64 -7.78 -3.76
CA PRO A 77 0.53 -9.17 -4.20
C PRO A 77 1.44 -9.47 -5.40
N PRO A 78 1.88 -10.72 -5.59
CA PRO A 78 2.57 -11.12 -6.82
C PRO A 78 1.56 -11.22 -7.97
N PHE A 79 1.93 -10.74 -9.15
CA PHE A 79 1.15 -10.89 -10.39
C PHE A 79 1.87 -11.89 -11.33
N THR A 80 1.51 -13.17 -11.22
CA THR A 80 2.17 -14.24 -11.99
C THR A 80 2.06 -14.01 -13.50
N GLY A 81 3.18 -14.11 -14.21
CA GLY A 81 3.28 -13.93 -15.67
C GLY A 81 3.12 -12.48 -16.15
N LEU A 82 2.98 -11.49 -15.24
CA LEU A 82 2.82 -10.09 -15.66
C LEU A 82 4.05 -9.57 -16.40
N SER A 83 5.26 -9.88 -15.92
CA SER A 83 6.51 -9.43 -16.54
C SER A 83 6.79 -10.03 -17.93
N GLU A 84 6.08 -11.11 -18.29
CA GLU A 84 6.15 -11.71 -19.62
C GLU A 84 5.23 -10.97 -20.62
N ARG A 85 4.19 -10.30 -20.11
CA ARG A 85 3.22 -9.55 -20.92
C ARG A 85 3.50 -8.05 -20.94
N LEU A 86 3.99 -7.49 -19.84
CA LEU A 86 4.41 -6.10 -19.69
C LEU A 86 5.91 -6.04 -19.40
N ALA A 87 6.67 -5.44 -20.31
CA ALA A 87 8.08 -5.15 -20.11
C ALA A 87 8.30 -4.11 -19.00
N ASP A 88 9.54 -3.98 -18.52
CA ASP A 88 9.91 -2.91 -17.60
C ASP A 88 9.75 -1.53 -18.28
N GLY A 89 9.14 -0.57 -17.58
CA GLY A 89 8.84 0.76 -18.08
C GLY A 89 7.60 0.85 -19.00
N ALA A 90 6.92 -0.26 -19.30
CA ALA A 90 5.70 -0.26 -20.11
C ALA A 90 4.55 0.51 -19.42
N VAL A 91 3.59 1.01 -20.20
CA VAL A 91 2.30 1.48 -19.65
C VAL A 91 1.63 0.32 -18.89
N MET A 92 0.88 0.62 -17.83
CA MET A 92 0.06 -0.35 -17.10
C MET A 92 -1.22 -0.73 -17.88
N ASP A 93 -1.06 -1.29 -19.09
CA ASP A 93 -2.14 -1.71 -19.98
C ASP A 93 -2.21 -3.25 -20.05
N ASP A 94 -2.93 -3.87 -19.12
CA ASP A 94 -3.16 -5.31 -19.05
C ASP A 94 -4.51 -5.59 -18.39
N ALA A 95 -5.17 -6.70 -18.74
CA ALA A 95 -6.49 -7.06 -18.20
C ALA A 95 -6.55 -7.17 -16.67
N LEU A 96 -5.41 -7.35 -15.99
CA LEU A 96 -5.31 -7.31 -14.53
C LEU A 96 -5.42 -5.90 -13.93
N PHE A 97 -5.30 -4.85 -14.74
CA PHE A 97 -5.36 -3.44 -14.36
C PHE A 97 -6.43 -2.73 -15.17
N PRO A 98 -7.72 -3.06 -14.98
CA PRO A 98 -8.80 -2.46 -15.74
C PRO A 98 -8.90 -0.96 -15.45
N LEU A 99 -9.27 -0.20 -16.49
CA LEU A 99 -9.66 1.21 -16.35
C LEU A 99 -10.98 1.32 -15.58
N LEU A 100 -11.18 2.47 -14.94
CA LEU A 100 -12.45 2.84 -14.34
C LEU A 100 -13.18 3.75 -15.32
N ASP A 101 -14.48 3.48 -15.50
CA ASP A 101 -15.40 4.31 -16.29
C ASP A 101 -15.95 5.50 -15.49
#